data_AF-A0A9D1Y0S4-F1
#
_entry.id   AF-A0A9D1Y0S4-F1
#
_cell.length_a   1.000
_cell.length_b   1.000
_cell.length_c   1.000
_cell.angle_alpha   90.00
_cell.angle_beta   90.00
_cell.angle_gamma   90.00
#
_symmetry.space_group_name_H-M   'P 1'
#
loop_
_entity.id
_entity.type
_entity.pdbx_description
1 polymer ?
#
loop_
_entity_poly.entity_id
_entity_poly.type
_entity_poly.pdbx_seq_one_letter_code
_entity_poly.pdbx_strand_id
1 'polypeptide(L)'
;MIEVEHLTKRYGGHVAVDDISFTVQDGCIYGLLGPNGAGKSTTMNIITGYLSATAGTVKVDGHDIAAEPMQAKACIGYLPEQPPLYQDMTVQEYLLFVAELKGERKKVARAASVEKAAARAGLQGMERRLIRNLSKGYRQRVGIAAALLGAPKVIILDEPTVGLDPAQMIEIRALIHDLGKTHTVILSSHILSEVQAICDRVLIIAHGKLIAQGTPEELAGRLAARGTISATAQGSREAVLAAAAAVPGLSDLRVTAEKGGEVSFTAVSEAGTDLRGALSLALAQAGCPVLTLSAETMSLEDVFLQLTETPAADPAPQADAAQTPAAEEPAPTEPAPDDAETPATAPAAQNPASAVEDSAPAQSAPAAAEETAPAQQDTPATPEPMQEKGDAPHGSDL
;
A
#
# COMPACT_ATOMS: atom_id res chain seq x y z
N MET A 1 5.23 12.66 -13.02
CA MET A 1 4.11 13.07 -12.14
C MET A 1 2.89 12.21 -12.44
N ILE A 2 2.02 11.93 -11.46
CA ILE A 2 0.69 11.30 -11.68
C ILE A 2 -0.39 12.22 -11.13
N GLU A 3 -1.44 12.43 -11.90
CA GLU A 3 -2.58 13.27 -11.55
C GLU A 3 -3.85 12.43 -11.63
N VAL A 4 -4.59 12.37 -10.53
CA VAL A 4 -5.88 11.70 -10.42
C VAL A 4 -6.91 12.76 -10.08
N GLU A 5 -7.92 12.92 -10.94
CA GLU A 5 -8.96 13.95 -10.80
C GLU A 5 -10.35 13.30 -10.83
N HIS A 6 -11.13 13.55 -9.78
CA HIS A 6 -12.52 13.11 -9.63
C HIS A 6 -12.75 11.62 -9.93
N LEU A 7 -11.78 10.79 -9.56
CA LEU A 7 -11.76 9.39 -9.96
C LEU A 7 -12.89 8.63 -9.25
N THR A 8 -13.75 8.01 -10.04
CA THR A 8 -14.87 7.21 -9.55
C THR A 8 -14.90 5.86 -10.25
N LYS A 9 -15.13 4.78 -9.49
CA LYS A 9 -15.36 3.44 -10.03
C LYS A 9 -16.56 2.77 -9.39
N ARG A 10 -17.53 2.41 -10.25
CA ARG A 10 -18.75 1.68 -9.86
C ARG A 10 -18.77 0.28 -10.48
N TYR A 11 -19.20 -0.69 -9.68
CA TYR A 11 -19.49 -2.07 -10.07
C TYR A 11 -20.96 -2.35 -9.79
N GLY A 12 -21.82 -2.15 -10.80
CA GLY A 12 -23.26 -2.17 -10.59
C GLY A 12 -23.66 -1.13 -9.53
N GLY A 13 -24.33 -1.58 -8.47
CA GLY A 13 -24.75 -0.73 -7.35
C GLY A 13 -23.66 -0.38 -6.34
N HIS A 14 -22.48 -1.01 -6.41
CA HIS A 14 -21.39 -0.79 -5.45
C HIS A 14 -20.39 0.25 -5.98
N VAL A 15 -20.04 1.25 -5.17
CA VAL A 15 -19.02 2.25 -5.47
C VAL A 15 -17.72 1.84 -4.78
N ALA A 16 -16.73 1.42 -5.56
CA ALA A 16 -15.45 0.96 -5.02
C ALA A 16 -14.44 2.11 -4.84
N VAL A 17 -14.57 3.16 -5.65
CA VAL A 17 -13.82 4.41 -5.54
C VAL A 17 -14.80 5.54 -5.78
N ASP A 18 -14.85 6.52 -4.88
CA ASP A 18 -15.86 7.59 -4.84
C ASP A 18 -15.17 8.95 -4.82
N ASP A 19 -15.11 9.58 -6.00
CA ASP A 19 -14.64 10.95 -6.24
C ASP A 19 -13.29 11.30 -5.57
N ILE A 20 -12.26 10.48 -5.79
CA ILE A 20 -10.93 10.75 -5.21
C ILE A 20 -10.08 11.61 -6.15
N SER A 21 -9.37 12.58 -5.58
CA SER A 21 -8.42 13.44 -6.30
C SER A 21 -7.11 13.58 -5.54
N PHE A 22 -5.98 13.35 -6.20
CA PHE A 22 -4.65 13.52 -5.63
C PHE A 22 -3.57 13.61 -6.71
N THR A 23 -2.41 14.12 -6.32
CA THR A 23 -1.23 14.23 -7.20
C THR A 23 -0.03 13.55 -6.54
N VAL A 24 0.70 12.77 -7.33
CA VAL A 24 1.95 12.13 -6.94
C VAL A 24 3.10 12.86 -7.61
N GLN A 25 3.90 13.54 -6.79
CA GLN A 25 5.07 14.30 -7.18
C GLN A 25 6.24 13.40 -7.58
N ASP A 26 7.09 13.90 -8.47
CA ASP A 26 8.22 13.13 -8.97
C ASP A 26 9.32 12.92 -7.95
N GLY A 27 9.93 11.72 -7.96
CA GLY A 27 11.05 11.37 -7.10
C GLY A 27 10.70 11.12 -5.63
N CYS A 28 9.40 10.94 -5.33
CA CYS A 28 8.92 10.61 -3.99
C CYS A 28 8.32 9.20 -3.96
N ILE A 29 8.32 8.60 -2.76
CA ILE A 29 7.64 7.35 -2.44
C ILE A 29 6.31 7.68 -1.76
N TYR A 30 5.21 7.29 -2.39
CA TYR A 30 3.85 7.43 -1.87
C TYR A 30 3.30 6.09 -1.41
N GLY A 31 2.74 6.05 -0.20
CA GLY A 31 1.99 4.91 0.32
C GLY A 31 0.50 5.15 0.24
N LEU A 32 -0.22 4.33 -0.53
CA LEU A 32 -1.69 4.24 -0.49
C LEU A 32 -2.08 3.27 0.64
N LEU A 33 -2.45 3.85 1.79
CA LEU A 33 -2.79 3.13 3.01
C LEU A 33 -4.30 3.01 3.16
N GLY A 34 -4.79 1.84 3.55
CA GLY A 34 -6.23 1.61 3.74
C GLY A 34 -6.54 0.18 4.16
N PRO A 35 -7.69 -0.09 4.80
CA PRO A 35 -8.11 -1.45 5.08
C PRO A 35 -8.43 -2.22 3.79
N ASN A 36 -8.68 -3.52 3.91
CA ASN A 36 -9.14 -4.33 2.78
C ASN A 36 -10.53 -3.86 2.33
N GLY A 37 -10.74 -3.80 1.01
CA GLY A 37 -11.97 -3.26 0.44
C GLY A 37 -12.05 -1.72 0.41
N ALA A 38 -11.02 -0.99 0.83
CA ALA A 38 -11.02 0.47 0.81
C ALA A 38 -10.96 1.11 -0.58
N GLY A 39 -10.71 0.32 -1.64
CA GLY A 39 -10.54 0.81 -3.01
C GLY A 39 -9.08 0.92 -3.50
N LYS A 40 -8.10 0.44 -2.71
CA LYS A 40 -6.66 0.48 -3.05
C LYS A 40 -6.34 -0.17 -4.40
N SER A 41 -6.57 -1.47 -4.53
CA SER A 41 -6.25 -2.22 -5.75
C SER A 41 -7.09 -1.75 -6.94
N THR A 42 -8.34 -1.32 -6.72
CA THR A 42 -9.16 -0.69 -7.77
C THR A 42 -8.51 0.59 -8.28
N THR A 43 -8.04 1.47 -7.39
CA THR A 43 -7.32 2.70 -7.74
C THR A 43 -6.03 2.38 -8.49
N MET A 44 -5.21 1.44 -7.98
CA MET A 44 -3.97 1.02 -8.64
C MET A 44 -4.23 0.49 -10.05
N ASN A 45 -5.24 -0.38 -10.22
CA ASN A 45 -5.60 -0.95 -11.51
C ASN A 45 -6.10 0.10 -12.51
N ILE A 46 -6.70 1.19 -12.05
CA ILE A 46 -7.10 2.28 -12.93
C ILE A 46 -5.90 3.10 -13.37
N ILE A 47 -5.00 3.44 -12.43
CA ILE A 47 -3.78 4.18 -12.74
C ILE A 47 -2.90 3.41 -13.75
N THR A 48 -2.82 2.09 -13.62
CA THR A 48 -2.05 1.23 -14.54
C THR A 48 -2.78 0.93 -15.86
N GLY A 49 -4.04 1.35 -15.99
CA GLY A 49 -4.87 1.11 -17.18
C GLY A 49 -5.25 -0.36 -17.38
N TYR A 50 -5.27 -1.16 -16.31
CA TYR A 50 -5.88 -2.50 -16.26
C TYR A 50 -7.40 -2.42 -16.19
N LEU A 51 -7.91 -1.33 -15.62
CA LEU A 51 -9.32 -1.10 -15.41
C LEU A 51 -9.68 0.32 -15.83
N SER A 52 -10.73 0.50 -16.62
CA SER A 52 -11.24 1.85 -16.92
C SER A 52 -11.99 2.44 -15.72
N ALA A 53 -11.85 3.73 -15.49
CA ALA A 53 -12.69 4.48 -14.55
C ALA A 53 -14.15 4.50 -15.02
N THR A 54 -15.08 4.74 -14.10
CA THR A 54 -16.47 5.08 -14.43
C THR A 54 -16.59 6.57 -14.75
N ALA A 55 -15.89 7.41 -13.99
CA ALA A 55 -15.76 8.84 -14.21
C ALA A 55 -14.41 9.35 -13.65
N GLY A 56 -14.03 10.57 -14.02
CA GLY A 56 -12.75 11.18 -13.69
C GLY A 56 -11.65 10.83 -14.68
N THR A 57 -10.47 11.41 -14.46
CA THR A 57 -9.31 11.27 -15.35
C THR A 57 -8.07 10.90 -14.57
N VAL A 58 -7.17 10.14 -15.23
CA VAL A 58 -5.85 9.83 -14.68
C VAL A 58 -4.81 10.14 -15.74
N LYS A 59 -3.84 10.99 -15.40
CA LYS A 59 -2.69 11.30 -16.24
C LYS A 59 -1.41 10.79 -15.61
N VAL A 60 -0.56 10.18 -16.41
CA VAL A 60 0.76 9.70 -16.01
C VAL A 60 1.79 10.33 -16.92
N ASP A 61 2.68 11.13 -16.33
CA ASP A 61 3.71 11.88 -17.05
C ASP A 61 3.11 12.76 -18.17
N GLY A 62 1.94 13.36 -17.90
CA GLY A 62 1.22 14.20 -18.85
C GLY A 62 0.31 13.45 -19.84
N HIS A 63 0.38 12.11 -19.90
CA HIS A 63 -0.44 11.30 -20.80
C HIS A 63 -1.68 10.76 -20.09
N ASP A 64 -2.86 11.00 -20.65
CA ASP A 64 -4.10 10.44 -20.12
C ASP A 64 -4.16 8.91 -20.34
N ILE A 65 -4.45 8.13 -19.30
CA ILE A 65 -4.41 6.67 -19.35
C ILE A 65 -5.48 6.06 -20.27
N ALA A 66 -6.58 6.77 -20.51
CA ALA A 66 -7.68 6.35 -21.37
C ALA A 66 -7.48 6.83 -22.82
N ALA A 67 -7.04 8.08 -23.02
CA ALA A 67 -6.85 8.65 -24.35
C ALA A 67 -5.49 8.28 -24.99
N GLU A 68 -4.43 8.18 -24.20
CA GLU A 68 -3.05 7.91 -24.63
C GLU A 68 -2.45 6.68 -23.89
N PRO A 69 -3.12 5.52 -23.95
CA PRO A 69 -2.78 4.37 -23.09
C PRO A 69 -1.36 3.83 -23.32
N MET A 70 -0.86 3.87 -24.56
CA MET A 70 0.47 3.33 -24.88
C MET A 70 1.59 4.19 -24.28
N GLN A 71 1.47 5.51 -24.39
CA GLN A 71 2.42 6.48 -23.86
C GLN A 71 2.40 6.47 -22.34
N ALA A 72 1.21 6.50 -21.72
CA ALA A 72 1.06 6.43 -20.28
C ALA A 72 1.63 5.12 -19.72
N LYS A 73 1.29 3.96 -20.31
CA LYS A 73 1.79 2.64 -19.86
C LYS A 73 3.29 2.47 -20.05
N ALA A 74 3.89 3.09 -21.06
CA ALA A 74 5.35 3.08 -21.24
C ALA A 74 6.10 3.75 -20.08
N CYS A 75 5.46 4.71 -19.40
CA CYS A 75 6.03 5.39 -18.24
C CYS A 75 5.89 4.59 -16.92
N ILE A 76 5.15 3.48 -16.92
CA ILE A 76 4.77 2.72 -15.71
C ILE A 76 5.46 1.35 -15.67
N GLY A 77 6.14 1.07 -14.56
CA GLY A 77 6.46 -0.27 -14.10
C GLY A 77 5.40 -0.70 -13.08
N TYR A 78 4.74 -1.84 -13.29
CA TYR A 78 3.69 -2.31 -12.39
C TYR A 78 3.98 -3.70 -11.85
N LEU A 79 3.84 -3.85 -10.53
CA LEU A 79 3.81 -5.11 -9.82
C LEU A 79 2.43 -5.27 -9.16
N PRO A 80 1.55 -6.17 -9.66
CA PRO A 80 0.32 -6.50 -8.96
C PRO A 80 0.58 -7.34 -7.71
N GLU A 81 -0.43 -7.47 -6.84
CA GLU A 81 -0.39 -8.25 -5.59
C GLU A 81 0.14 -9.67 -5.82
N GLN A 82 -0.30 -10.31 -6.90
CA GLN A 82 0.20 -11.60 -7.36
C GLN A 82 1.01 -11.42 -8.65
N PRO A 83 2.36 -11.54 -8.58
CA PRO A 83 3.20 -11.39 -9.76
C PRO A 83 2.82 -12.39 -10.87
N PRO A 84 2.55 -11.94 -12.11
CA PRO A 84 2.09 -12.80 -13.20
C PRO A 84 3.28 -13.51 -13.87
N LEU A 85 3.96 -14.38 -13.12
CA LEU A 85 5.19 -15.02 -13.56
C LEU A 85 4.92 -16.34 -14.30
N TYR A 86 5.72 -16.60 -15.34
CA TYR A 86 5.71 -17.88 -16.05
C TYR A 86 6.60 -18.89 -15.32
N GLN A 87 5.95 -19.76 -14.54
CA GLN A 87 6.62 -20.62 -13.56
C GLN A 87 7.60 -21.64 -14.17
N ASP A 88 7.38 -22.04 -15.42
CA ASP A 88 8.24 -22.99 -16.15
C ASP A 88 9.40 -22.33 -16.91
N MET A 89 9.53 -21.00 -16.85
CA MET A 89 10.69 -20.28 -17.36
C MET A 89 11.73 -20.07 -16.25
N THR A 90 12.99 -19.93 -16.66
CA THR A 90 14.02 -19.36 -15.79
C THR A 90 13.80 -17.87 -15.59
N VAL A 91 14.38 -17.30 -14.53
CA VAL A 91 14.34 -15.85 -14.27
C VAL A 91 14.84 -15.07 -15.48
N GLN A 92 15.95 -15.48 -16.07
CA GLN A 92 16.55 -14.82 -17.23
C GLN A 92 15.63 -14.87 -18.45
N GLU A 93 15.06 -16.04 -18.77
CA GLU A 93 14.14 -16.21 -19.90
C GLU A 93 12.90 -15.32 -19.75
N TYR A 94 12.31 -15.31 -18.56
CA TYR A 94 11.15 -14.48 -18.26
C TYR A 94 11.45 -12.99 -18.40
N LEU A 95 12.56 -12.50 -17.83
CA LEU A 95 12.92 -11.08 -17.93
C LEU A 95 13.28 -10.67 -19.36
N LEU A 96 13.95 -11.54 -20.13
CA LEU A 96 14.21 -11.29 -21.55
C LEU A 96 12.91 -11.21 -22.36
N PHE A 97 11.95 -12.09 -22.07
CA PHE A 97 10.63 -12.08 -22.69
C PHE A 97 9.88 -10.79 -22.37
N VAL A 98 9.82 -10.36 -21.11
CA VAL A 98 9.17 -9.09 -20.72
C VAL A 98 9.85 -7.89 -21.38
N ALA A 99 11.18 -7.85 -21.43
CA ALA A 99 11.90 -6.75 -22.08
C ALA A 99 11.61 -6.67 -23.58
N GLU A 100 11.46 -7.81 -24.26
CA GLU A 100 11.05 -7.87 -25.66
C GLU A 100 9.64 -7.31 -25.88
N LEU A 101 8.68 -7.68 -25.02
CA LEU A 101 7.32 -7.14 -25.06
C LEU A 101 7.27 -5.63 -24.83
N LYS A 102 8.17 -5.09 -24.01
CA LYS A 102 8.34 -3.65 -23.78
C LYS A 102 9.08 -2.93 -24.92
N GLY A 103 9.38 -3.61 -26.03
CA GLY A 103 9.92 -3.02 -27.24
C GLY A 103 11.45 -2.93 -27.29
N GLU A 104 12.17 -3.58 -26.37
CA GLU A 104 13.64 -3.63 -26.39
C GLU A 104 14.16 -4.63 -27.46
N ARG A 105 14.06 -4.26 -28.73
CA ARG A 105 14.33 -5.15 -29.87
C ARG A 105 15.81 -5.49 -30.07
N LYS A 106 16.73 -4.62 -29.62
CA LYS A 106 18.17 -4.82 -29.82
C LYS A 106 18.70 -5.80 -28.77
N LYS A 107 19.11 -7.00 -29.19
CA LYS A 107 19.57 -8.09 -28.30
C LYS A 107 20.59 -7.65 -27.25
N VAL A 108 21.59 -6.84 -27.64
CA VAL A 108 22.64 -6.35 -26.71
C VAL A 108 22.06 -5.40 -25.67
N ALA A 109 21.24 -4.43 -26.09
CA ALA A 109 20.60 -3.48 -25.17
C ALA A 109 19.64 -4.20 -24.21
N ARG A 110 18.87 -5.17 -24.74
CA ARG A 110 17.94 -5.99 -23.97
C ARG A 110 18.65 -6.81 -22.88
N ALA A 111 19.76 -7.46 -23.22
CA ALA A 111 20.55 -8.22 -22.26
C ALA A 111 21.07 -7.32 -21.13
N ALA A 112 21.59 -6.13 -21.46
CA ALA A 112 22.07 -5.16 -20.48
C ALA A 112 20.95 -4.61 -19.58
N SER A 113 19.76 -4.35 -20.14
CA SER A 113 18.57 -3.91 -19.38
C SER A 113 18.13 -4.98 -18.39
N VAL A 114 18.07 -6.24 -18.82
CA VAL A 114 17.74 -7.39 -17.97
C VAL A 114 18.76 -7.58 -16.86
N GLU A 115 20.06 -7.53 -17.18
CA GLU A 115 21.12 -7.64 -16.18
C GLU A 115 21.02 -6.52 -15.13
N LYS A 116 20.80 -5.28 -15.57
CA LYS A 116 20.61 -4.13 -14.68
C LYS A 116 19.37 -4.30 -13.80
N ALA A 117 18.23 -4.72 -14.36
CA ALA A 117 16.99 -4.92 -13.62
C ALA A 117 17.11 -6.05 -12.59
N ALA A 118 17.71 -7.17 -12.98
CA ALA A 118 17.98 -8.30 -12.10
C ALA A 118 18.93 -7.91 -10.96
N ALA A 119 20.00 -7.18 -11.26
CA ALA A 119 20.95 -6.72 -10.26
C ALA A 119 20.29 -5.75 -9.25
N ARG A 120 19.47 -4.81 -9.74
CA ARG A 120 18.72 -3.89 -8.86
C ARG A 120 17.74 -4.62 -7.96
N ALA A 121 17.10 -5.68 -8.44
CA ALA A 121 16.18 -6.48 -7.64
C ALA A 121 16.87 -7.51 -6.71
N GLY A 122 18.21 -7.59 -6.72
CA GLY A 122 18.95 -8.54 -5.91
C GLY A 122 18.79 -10.00 -6.37
N LEU A 123 18.72 -10.22 -7.68
CA LEU A 123 18.53 -11.55 -8.29
C LEU A 123 19.84 -12.21 -8.76
N GLN A 124 21.00 -11.69 -8.34
CA GLN A 124 22.31 -12.23 -8.70
C GLN A 124 22.41 -13.71 -8.28
N GLY A 125 22.81 -14.57 -9.22
CA GLY A 125 22.92 -16.02 -9.01
C GLY A 125 21.60 -16.79 -9.12
N MET A 126 20.47 -16.12 -9.33
CA MET A 126 19.15 -16.74 -9.52
C MET A 126 18.72 -16.81 -11.00
N GLU A 127 19.51 -16.26 -11.92
CA GLU A 127 19.15 -16.02 -13.32
C GLU A 127 18.74 -17.30 -14.04
N ARG A 128 19.44 -18.40 -13.78
CA ARG A 128 19.21 -19.72 -14.41
C ARG A 128 18.25 -20.62 -13.65
N ARG A 129 17.72 -20.19 -12.50
CA ARG A 129 16.76 -21.00 -11.74
C ARG A 129 15.36 -20.88 -12.35
N LEU A 130 14.64 -21.99 -12.38
CA LEU A 130 13.21 -22.01 -12.72
C LEU A 130 12.41 -21.25 -11.67
N ILE A 131 11.48 -20.40 -12.12
CA ILE A 131 10.68 -19.54 -11.25
C ILE A 131 9.83 -20.36 -10.26
N ARG A 132 9.29 -21.52 -10.67
CA ARG A 132 8.54 -22.41 -9.78
C ARG A 132 9.34 -22.87 -8.56
N ASN A 133 10.67 -22.90 -8.65
CA ASN A 133 11.55 -23.33 -7.56
C ASN A 133 12.01 -22.16 -6.66
N LEU A 134 11.58 -20.93 -6.94
CA LEU A 134 11.90 -19.76 -6.12
C LEU A 134 10.93 -19.65 -4.94
N SER A 135 11.44 -19.13 -3.82
CA SER A 135 10.61 -18.71 -2.69
C SER A 135 9.69 -17.56 -3.11
N LYS A 136 8.65 -17.31 -2.31
CA LYS A 136 7.72 -16.20 -2.57
C LYS A 136 8.42 -14.85 -2.64
N GLY A 137 9.36 -14.56 -1.73
CA GLY A 137 10.16 -13.33 -1.77
C GLY A 137 10.99 -13.19 -3.05
N TYR A 138 11.61 -14.28 -3.53
CA TYR A 138 12.34 -14.23 -4.81
C TYR A 138 11.41 -14.05 -6.00
N ARG A 139 10.22 -14.66 -6.01
CA ARG A 139 9.20 -14.41 -7.04
C ARG A 139 8.78 -12.93 -7.04
N GLN A 140 8.61 -12.33 -5.85
CA GLN A 140 8.32 -10.91 -5.73
C GLN A 140 9.43 -10.05 -6.35
N ARG A 141 10.70 -10.36 -6.06
CA ARG A 141 11.87 -9.69 -6.67
C ARG A 141 11.90 -9.85 -8.19
N VAL A 142 11.55 -11.01 -8.74
CA VAL A 142 11.40 -11.19 -10.19
C VAL A 142 10.31 -10.28 -10.75
N GLY A 143 9.19 -10.14 -10.05
CA GLY A 143 8.13 -9.19 -10.40
C GLY A 143 8.62 -7.73 -10.38
N ILE A 144 9.37 -7.32 -9.35
CA ILE A 144 9.98 -5.99 -9.29
C ILE A 144 10.96 -5.79 -10.46
N ALA A 145 11.83 -6.76 -10.74
CA ALA A 145 12.75 -6.69 -11.87
C ALA A 145 11.99 -6.52 -13.20
N ALA A 146 10.89 -7.23 -13.40
CA ALA A 146 10.04 -7.09 -14.59
C ALA A 146 9.39 -5.69 -14.67
N ALA A 147 8.97 -5.12 -13.55
CA ALA A 147 8.44 -3.76 -13.49
C ALA A 147 9.50 -2.73 -13.93
N LEU A 148 10.78 -2.94 -13.61
CA LEU A 148 11.89 -2.04 -13.96
C LEU A 148 12.29 -2.04 -15.44
N LEU A 149 11.92 -3.06 -16.21
CA LEU A 149 12.23 -3.14 -17.64
C LEU A 149 11.51 -2.05 -18.43
N GLY A 150 12.07 -1.58 -19.54
CA GLY A 150 11.52 -0.46 -20.32
C GLY A 150 11.78 0.93 -19.72
N ALA A 151 12.60 1.02 -18.66
CA ALA A 151 13.00 2.27 -18.00
C ALA A 151 11.82 3.19 -17.62
N PRO A 152 10.84 2.69 -16.86
CA PRO A 152 9.70 3.50 -16.45
C PRO A 152 10.13 4.63 -15.51
N LYS A 153 9.42 5.76 -15.55
CA LYS A 153 9.61 6.86 -14.59
C LYS A 153 8.89 6.59 -13.26
N VAL A 154 7.76 5.89 -13.35
CA VAL A 154 6.88 5.56 -12.24
C VAL A 154 6.90 4.07 -11.98
N ILE A 155 7.01 3.66 -10.73
CA ILE A 155 6.85 2.27 -10.30
C ILE A 155 5.64 2.17 -9.37
N ILE A 156 4.70 1.28 -9.69
CA ILE A 156 3.50 1.00 -8.89
C ILE A 156 3.61 -0.42 -8.34
N LEU A 157 3.48 -0.56 -7.03
CA LEU A 157 3.63 -1.83 -6.31
C LEU A 157 2.38 -2.11 -5.46
N ASP A 158 1.57 -3.08 -5.86
CA ASP A 158 0.37 -3.45 -5.10
C ASP A 158 0.74 -4.50 -4.04
N GLU A 159 0.62 -4.14 -2.76
CA GLU A 159 0.90 -4.99 -1.58
C GLU A 159 2.25 -5.75 -1.69
N PRO A 160 3.39 -5.05 -1.90
CA PRO A 160 4.65 -5.67 -2.33
C PRO A 160 5.27 -6.66 -1.32
N THR A 161 4.83 -6.63 -0.07
CA THR A 161 5.36 -7.40 1.05
C THR A 161 4.38 -8.47 1.55
N VAL A 162 3.20 -8.58 0.93
CA VAL A 162 2.12 -9.43 1.45
C VAL A 162 2.52 -10.90 1.55
N GLY A 163 2.39 -11.46 2.75
CA GLY A 163 2.71 -12.84 3.07
C GLY A 163 4.16 -13.25 2.77
N LEU A 164 5.09 -12.32 2.90
CA LEU A 164 6.53 -12.59 3.06
C LEU A 164 6.87 -12.76 4.54
N ASP A 165 7.97 -13.45 4.83
CA ASP A 165 8.51 -13.50 6.19
C ASP A 165 9.17 -12.16 6.57
N PRO A 166 9.40 -11.87 7.87
CA PRO A 166 9.94 -10.59 8.31
C PRO A 166 11.30 -10.20 7.68
N ALA A 167 12.18 -11.17 7.42
CA ALA A 167 13.49 -10.89 6.83
C ALA A 167 13.33 -10.45 5.37
N GLN A 168 12.51 -11.17 4.59
CA GLN A 168 12.18 -10.82 3.22
C GLN A 168 11.46 -9.47 3.12
N MET A 169 10.57 -9.15 4.07
CA MET A 169 9.93 -7.84 4.13
C MET A 169 10.99 -6.73 4.22
N ILE A 170 11.93 -6.82 5.18
CA ILE A 170 13.00 -5.82 5.35
C ILE A 170 13.79 -5.63 4.05
N GLU A 171 14.15 -6.72 3.38
CA GLU A 171 14.89 -6.66 2.12
C GLU A 171 14.09 -5.98 0.99
N ILE A 172 12.80 -6.28 0.86
CA ILE A 172 11.91 -5.63 -0.12
C ILE A 172 11.74 -4.14 0.21
N ARG A 173 11.62 -3.78 1.50
CA ARG A 173 11.54 -2.37 1.92
C ARG A 173 12.80 -1.60 1.52
N ALA A 174 13.97 -2.17 1.79
CA ALA A 174 15.25 -1.58 1.39
C ALA A 174 15.34 -1.41 -0.13
N LEU A 175 14.90 -2.41 -0.90
CA LEU A 175 14.81 -2.32 -2.35
C LEU A 175 13.90 -1.17 -2.79
N ILE A 176 12.69 -1.06 -2.25
CA ILE A 176 11.74 0.02 -2.59
C ILE A 176 12.33 1.40 -2.27
N HIS A 177 12.96 1.55 -1.10
CA HIS A 177 13.64 2.78 -0.72
C HIS A 177 14.73 3.16 -1.72
N ASP A 178 15.55 2.19 -2.17
CA ASP A 178 16.57 2.43 -3.20
C ASP A 178 15.99 2.75 -4.58
N LEU A 179 14.81 2.22 -4.92
CA LEU A 179 14.09 2.61 -6.13
C LEU A 179 13.64 4.07 -6.07
N GLY A 180 13.13 4.53 -4.93
CA GLY A 180 12.69 5.92 -4.72
C GLY A 180 13.76 6.97 -4.96
N LYS A 181 15.05 6.63 -4.80
CA LYS A 181 16.18 7.53 -5.12
C LYS A 181 16.27 7.92 -6.60
N THR A 182 15.60 7.17 -7.48
CA THR A 182 15.73 7.33 -8.95
C THR A 182 14.41 7.28 -9.69
N HIS A 183 13.31 6.87 -9.04
CA HIS A 183 11.99 6.68 -9.63
C HIS A 183 10.95 7.27 -8.69
N THR A 184 9.81 7.68 -9.24
CA THR A 184 8.61 7.93 -8.45
C THR A 184 7.99 6.58 -8.11
N VAL A 185 7.71 6.31 -6.83
CA VAL A 185 7.15 5.02 -6.39
C VAL A 185 5.80 5.24 -5.75
N ILE A 186 4.81 4.46 -6.15
CA ILE A 186 3.56 4.28 -5.41
C ILE A 186 3.50 2.85 -4.92
N LEU A 187 3.20 2.64 -3.64
CA LEU A 187 2.91 1.32 -3.10
C LEU A 187 1.57 1.31 -2.36
N SER A 188 0.82 0.23 -2.46
CA SER A 188 -0.35 0.00 -1.58
C SER A 188 0.09 -0.84 -0.38
N SER A 189 -0.53 -0.56 0.77
CA SER A 189 -0.40 -1.42 1.95
C SER A 189 -1.62 -1.25 2.83
N HIS A 190 -1.93 -2.28 3.61
CA HIS A 190 -2.83 -2.20 4.76
C HIS A 190 -2.06 -2.14 6.09
N ILE A 191 -0.73 -2.19 6.04
CA ILE A 191 0.17 -2.23 7.19
C ILE A 191 0.83 -0.86 7.33
N LEU A 192 0.44 -0.11 8.35
CA LEU A 192 0.97 1.24 8.55
C LEU A 192 2.48 1.28 8.76
N SER A 193 3.03 0.31 9.50
CA SER A 193 4.47 0.24 9.76
C SER A 193 5.32 0.03 8.50
N GLU A 194 4.72 -0.40 7.38
CA GLU A 194 5.39 -0.41 6.08
C GLU A 194 5.47 0.99 5.50
N VAL A 195 4.33 1.68 5.51
CA VAL A 195 4.22 3.02 4.94
C VAL A 195 5.10 4.00 5.72
N GLN A 196 5.09 3.96 7.05
CA GLN A 196 5.94 4.81 7.89
C GLN A 196 7.44 4.58 7.67
N ALA A 197 7.84 3.35 7.36
CA ALA A 197 9.25 3.01 7.25
C ALA A 197 9.87 3.40 5.90
N ILE A 198 9.05 3.64 4.86
CA ILE A 198 9.51 3.73 3.47
C ILE A 198 8.99 4.98 2.76
N CYS A 199 7.78 5.44 3.07
CA CYS A 199 7.09 6.44 2.26
C CYS A 199 7.38 7.86 2.74
N ASP A 200 7.66 8.76 1.80
CA ASP A 200 7.78 10.20 2.06
C ASP A 200 6.40 10.82 2.31
N ARG A 201 5.37 10.29 1.65
CA ARG A 201 3.98 10.76 1.74
C ARG A 201 3.01 9.60 1.77
N VAL A 202 1.87 9.83 2.41
CA VAL A 202 0.82 8.83 2.62
C VAL A 202 -0.51 9.38 2.10
N LEU A 203 -1.25 8.51 1.42
CA LEU A 203 -2.63 8.70 0.98
C LEU A 203 -3.48 7.68 1.74
N ILE A 204 -4.34 8.15 2.65
CA ILE A 204 -5.22 7.27 3.42
C ILE A 204 -6.56 7.16 2.72
N ILE A 205 -6.93 5.95 2.29
CA ILE A 205 -8.19 5.64 1.65
C ILE A 205 -9.04 4.73 2.54
N ALA A 206 -10.33 5.03 2.66
CA ALA A 206 -11.31 4.21 3.35
C ALA A 206 -12.67 4.34 2.66
N HIS A 207 -13.41 3.24 2.55
CA HIS A 207 -14.75 3.22 1.94
C HIS A 207 -14.80 3.88 0.55
N GLY A 208 -13.75 3.72 -0.25
CA GLY A 208 -13.62 4.31 -1.59
C GLY A 208 -13.24 5.79 -1.63
N LYS A 209 -13.12 6.48 -0.48
CA LYS A 209 -12.81 7.91 -0.39
C LYS A 209 -11.40 8.17 0.13
N LEU A 210 -10.77 9.25 -0.35
CA LEU A 210 -9.50 9.74 0.20
C LEU A 210 -9.79 10.53 1.48
N ILE A 211 -9.43 9.96 2.63
CA ILE A 211 -9.74 10.53 3.95
C ILE A 211 -8.66 11.53 4.40
N ALA A 212 -7.40 11.24 4.10
CA ALA A 212 -6.29 12.11 4.46
C ALA A 212 -5.11 11.94 3.52
N GLN A 213 -4.29 12.99 3.43
CA GLN A 213 -2.99 12.96 2.74
C GLN A 213 -1.99 13.89 3.43
N GLY A 214 -0.72 13.50 3.40
CA GLY A 214 0.37 14.27 4.02
C GLY A 214 1.64 13.44 4.18
N THR A 215 2.67 14.02 4.80
CA THR A 215 3.78 13.22 5.35
C THR A 215 3.30 12.42 6.57
N PRO A 216 3.99 11.33 6.96
CA PRO A 216 3.69 10.62 8.20
C PRO A 216 3.61 11.55 9.42
N GLU A 217 4.50 12.54 9.51
CA GLU A 217 4.55 13.52 10.61
C GLU A 217 3.37 14.49 10.56
N GLU A 218 2.99 14.98 9.37
CA GLU A 218 1.81 15.84 9.21
C GLU A 218 0.53 15.12 9.64
N LEU A 219 0.40 13.84 9.29
CA LEU A 219 -0.76 13.01 9.64
C LEU A 219 -0.80 12.70 11.13
N ALA A 220 0.35 12.40 11.74
CA ALA A 220 0.46 12.25 13.19
C ALA A 220 0.11 13.58 13.92
N GLY A 221 0.62 14.71 13.42
CA GLY A 221 0.42 16.03 14.01
C GLY A 221 -1.03 16.51 13.97
N ARG A 222 -1.76 16.28 12.87
CA ARG A 222 -3.18 16.69 12.73
C ARG A 222 -4.10 16.07 13.77
N LEU A 223 -3.74 14.91 14.31
CA LEU A 223 -4.55 14.19 15.30
C LEU A 223 -3.96 14.25 16.71
N ALA A 224 -2.66 14.50 16.85
CA ALA A 224 -2.08 15.02 18.08
C ALA A 224 -2.70 16.38 18.49
N ALA A 225 -3.32 17.10 17.54
CA ALA A 225 -4.14 18.29 17.83
C ALA A 225 -5.42 17.98 18.64
N ARG A 226 -5.77 16.70 18.83
CA ARG A 226 -6.67 16.22 19.89
C ARG A 226 -5.85 15.47 20.92
N GLY A 227 -4.92 16.18 21.57
CA GLY A 227 -3.96 15.58 22.49
C GLY A 227 -4.66 14.99 23.71
N THR A 228 -4.69 13.66 23.81
CA THR A 228 -5.13 12.99 25.03
C THR A 228 -4.04 13.14 26.09
N ILE A 229 -4.40 13.61 27.26
CA ILE A 229 -3.52 13.70 28.43
C ILE A 229 -3.96 12.60 29.39
N SER A 230 -3.01 11.78 29.78
CA SER A 230 -3.14 10.74 30.81
C SER A 230 -2.51 11.24 32.09
N ALA A 231 -3.26 11.17 33.20
CA ALA A 231 -2.79 11.61 34.50
C ALA A 231 -3.24 10.66 35.62
N THR A 232 -2.36 10.45 36.58
CA THR A 232 -2.71 9.83 37.87
C THR A 232 -2.46 10.85 38.96
N ALA A 233 -3.49 11.13 39.77
CA ALA A 233 -3.39 12.03 40.91
C ALA A 233 -3.93 11.35 42.17
N GLN A 234 -3.36 11.73 43.32
CA GLN A 234 -3.79 11.25 44.62
C GLN A 234 -4.95 12.12 45.13
N GLY A 235 -6.06 11.51 45.55
CA GLY A 235 -7.26 12.23 45.98
C GLY A 235 -8.54 11.42 45.79
N SER A 236 -9.68 12.01 46.17
CA SER A 236 -10.98 11.44 45.83
C SER A 236 -11.28 11.68 44.35
N ARG A 237 -12.03 10.75 43.74
CA ARG A 237 -12.50 10.87 42.35
C ARG A 237 -13.13 12.24 42.06
N GLU A 238 -13.98 12.70 42.97
CA GLU A 238 -14.69 13.97 42.84
C GLU A 238 -13.73 15.16 42.84
N ALA A 239 -12.74 15.19 43.74
CA ALA A 239 -11.78 16.29 43.82
C ALA A 239 -10.87 16.34 42.59
N VAL A 240 -10.37 15.18 42.15
CA VAL A 240 -9.49 15.06 40.97
C VAL A 240 -10.21 15.48 39.69
N LEU A 241 -11.43 14.99 39.47
CA LEU A 241 -12.22 15.35 38.28
C LEU A 241 -12.65 16.81 38.29
N ALA A 242 -13.03 17.37 39.44
CA ALA A 242 -13.39 18.78 39.56
C ALA A 242 -12.19 19.70 39.24
N ALA A 243 -11.00 19.35 39.73
CA ALA A 243 -9.78 20.10 39.44
C ALA A 243 -9.38 20.00 37.94
N ALA A 244 -9.51 18.82 37.34
CA ALA A 244 -9.21 18.65 35.92
C ALA A 244 -10.23 19.36 35.00
N ALA A 245 -11.51 19.33 35.36
CA ALA A 245 -12.57 20.04 34.62
C ALA A 245 -12.46 21.56 34.70
N ALA A 246 -11.76 22.10 35.71
CA ALA A 246 -11.49 23.53 35.84
C ALA A 246 -10.42 24.05 34.88
N VAL A 247 -9.68 23.16 34.19
CA VAL A 247 -8.64 23.55 33.22
C VAL A 247 -9.28 23.96 31.90
N PRO A 248 -9.14 25.23 31.46
CA PRO A 248 -9.71 25.68 30.19
C PRO A 248 -9.11 24.91 29.00
N GLY A 249 -9.97 24.43 28.10
CA GLY A 249 -9.59 23.68 26.91
C GLY A 249 -9.38 22.17 27.12
N LEU A 250 -9.66 21.65 28.33
CA LEU A 250 -9.69 20.22 28.63
C LEU A 250 -11.13 19.69 28.51
N SER A 251 -11.33 18.61 27.76
CA SER A 251 -12.63 17.99 27.50
C SER A 251 -12.57 16.45 27.62
N ASP A 252 -13.71 15.76 27.52
CA ASP A 252 -13.81 14.29 27.53
C ASP A 252 -13.01 13.58 28.65
N LEU A 253 -13.20 14.04 29.89
CA LEU A 253 -12.59 13.45 31.09
C LEU A 253 -13.16 12.05 31.36
N ARG A 254 -12.31 11.03 31.29
CA ARG A 254 -12.68 9.62 31.54
C ARG A 254 -11.76 9.00 32.59
N VAL A 255 -12.36 8.51 33.68
CA VAL A 255 -11.61 7.75 34.70
C VAL A 255 -11.28 6.37 34.16
N THR A 256 -10.02 6.00 34.20
CA THR A 256 -9.50 4.71 33.70
C THR A 256 -9.23 3.71 34.83
N ALA A 257 -8.86 4.19 36.02
CA ALA A 257 -8.66 3.35 37.21
C ALA A 257 -8.78 4.15 38.51
N GLU A 258 -9.23 3.47 39.57
CA GLU A 258 -9.25 3.99 40.95
C GLU A 258 -8.64 2.93 41.87
N LYS A 259 -7.54 3.26 42.55
CA LYS A 259 -6.87 2.32 43.45
C LYS A 259 -6.19 3.05 44.61
N GLY A 260 -6.48 2.66 45.85
CA GLY A 260 -5.72 3.11 47.01
C GLY A 260 -5.71 4.63 47.27
N GLY A 261 -6.74 5.37 46.84
CA GLY A 261 -6.77 6.84 46.94
C GLY A 261 -6.04 7.55 45.78
N GLU A 262 -5.75 6.82 44.71
CA GLU A 262 -5.23 7.34 43.44
C GLU A 262 -6.31 7.20 42.37
N VAL A 263 -6.43 8.24 41.53
CA VAL A 263 -7.38 8.31 40.43
C VAL A 263 -6.57 8.51 39.15
N SER A 264 -6.69 7.56 38.24
CA SER A 264 -6.13 7.66 36.88
C SER A 264 -7.24 8.04 35.90
N PHE A 265 -6.96 8.99 35.03
CA PHE A 265 -7.91 9.48 34.05
C PHE A 265 -7.23 9.91 32.75
N THR A 266 -8.02 9.94 31.67
CA THR A 266 -7.68 10.56 30.40
C THR A 266 -8.53 11.80 30.17
N ALA A 267 -8.01 12.77 29.44
CA ALA A 267 -8.73 13.97 29.03
C ALA A 267 -8.22 14.45 27.66
N VAL A 268 -9.06 15.08 26.84
CA VAL A 268 -8.72 15.53 25.50
C VAL A 268 -8.52 17.04 25.48
N SER A 269 -7.36 17.50 24.99
CA SER A 269 -7.09 18.90 24.69
C SER A 269 -7.84 19.32 23.43
N GLU A 270 -8.73 20.30 23.54
CA GLU A 270 -9.60 20.77 22.44
C GLU A 270 -8.82 21.45 21.31
N ALA A 271 -7.66 22.05 21.60
CA ALA A 271 -6.88 22.85 20.67
C ALA A 271 -5.50 22.25 20.33
N GLY A 272 -5.21 21.04 20.80
CA GLY A 272 -3.90 20.41 20.58
C GLY A 272 -2.75 21.01 21.37
N THR A 273 -3.04 22.04 22.17
CA THR A 273 -2.09 22.66 23.08
C THR A 273 -1.73 21.66 24.18
N ASP A 274 -0.46 21.59 24.53
CA ASP A 274 0.00 20.81 25.67
C ASP A 274 -0.48 21.46 26.98
N LEU A 275 -1.59 20.95 27.53
CA LEU A 275 -2.22 21.45 28.75
C LEU A 275 -1.68 20.78 30.02
N ARG A 276 -0.62 19.96 29.94
CA ARG A 276 -0.04 19.25 31.10
C ARG A 276 0.38 20.21 32.20
N GLY A 277 1.03 21.33 31.85
CA GLY A 277 1.45 22.33 32.84
C GLY A 277 0.27 22.92 33.62
N ALA A 278 -0.81 23.27 32.92
CA ALA A 278 -2.02 23.81 33.53
C ALA A 278 -2.76 22.77 34.38
N LEU A 279 -2.85 21.53 33.89
CA LEU A 279 -3.46 20.41 34.62
C LEU A 279 -2.68 20.06 35.89
N SER A 280 -1.35 20.02 35.81
CA SER A 280 -0.49 19.77 36.98
C SER A 280 -0.70 20.82 38.07
N LEU A 281 -0.77 22.09 37.68
CA LEU A 281 -1.00 23.19 38.61
C LEU A 281 -2.39 23.13 39.26
N ALA A 282 -3.44 22.86 38.46
CA ALA A 282 -4.80 22.77 38.95
C ALA A 282 -4.97 21.63 39.97
N LEU A 283 -4.40 20.45 39.67
CA LEU A 283 -4.41 19.30 40.58
C LEU A 283 -3.64 19.60 41.88
N ALA A 284 -2.46 20.22 41.78
CA ALA A 284 -1.69 20.60 42.96
C ALA A 284 -2.42 21.62 43.85
N GLN A 285 -3.09 22.62 43.26
CA GLN A 285 -3.88 23.62 43.99
C GLN A 285 -5.10 23.02 44.70
N ALA A 286 -5.70 21.98 44.11
CA ALA A 286 -6.80 21.23 44.71
C ALA A 286 -6.34 20.24 45.80
N GLY A 287 -5.04 20.23 46.16
CA GLY A 287 -4.49 19.29 47.13
C GLY A 287 -4.47 17.85 46.62
N CYS A 288 -4.42 17.66 45.29
CA CYS A 288 -4.33 16.37 44.63
C CYS A 288 -2.95 16.20 43.97
N PRO A 289 -1.92 15.72 44.69
CA PRO A 289 -0.58 15.53 44.13
C PRO A 289 -0.60 14.66 42.86
N VAL A 290 0.09 15.13 41.82
CA VAL A 290 0.24 14.40 40.57
C VAL A 290 1.34 13.35 40.70
N LEU A 291 1.01 12.10 40.44
CA LEU A 291 1.93 10.96 40.45
C LEU A 291 2.48 10.67 39.07
N THR A 292 1.63 10.74 38.05
CA THR A 292 2.01 10.58 36.64
C THR A 292 1.28 11.61 35.79
N LEU A 293 1.96 12.10 34.76
CA LEU A 293 1.38 13.03 33.80
C LEU A 293 2.08 12.89 32.45
N SER A 294 1.35 12.37 31.48
CA SER A 294 1.87 12.04 30.16
C SER A 294 0.95 12.61 29.09
N ALA A 295 1.54 13.16 28.04
CA ALA A 295 0.79 13.42 26.82
C ALA A 295 0.77 12.09 26.06
N GLU A 296 -0.40 11.56 25.81
CA GLU A 296 -0.56 10.47 24.86
C GLU A 296 -0.48 11.10 23.47
N THR A 297 0.67 10.96 22.83
CA THR A 297 0.77 11.15 21.40
C THR A 297 0.00 10.01 20.77
N MET A 298 -1.10 10.31 20.07
CA MET A 298 -1.76 9.31 19.25
C MET A 298 -0.73 8.75 18.27
N SER A 299 -0.59 7.43 18.24
CA SER A 299 0.22 6.81 17.21
C SER A 299 -0.47 7.03 15.86
N LEU A 300 0.30 6.99 14.79
CA LEU A 300 -0.26 7.02 13.45
C LEU A 300 -1.19 5.79 13.23
N GLU A 301 -1.01 4.70 14.00
CA GLU A 301 -1.92 3.55 14.00
C GLU A 301 -3.29 3.92 14.58
N ASP A 302 -3.33 4.63 15.71
CA ASP A 302 -4.58 5.08 16.32
C ASP A 302 -5.32 6.07 15.41
N VAL A 303 -4.56 6.94 14.74
CA VAL A 303 -5.04 7.85 13.69
C VAL A 303 -5.74 7.09 12.58
N PHE A 304 -5.06 6.05 12.07
CA PHE A 304 -5.58 5.23 11.00
C PHE A 304 -6.86 4.50 11.43
N LEU A 305 -6.89 3.92 12.64
CA LEU A 305 -8.07 3.24 13.18
C LEU A 305 -9.25 4.21 13.29
N GLN A 306 -9.08 5.38 13.90
CA GLN A 306 -10.17 6.35 14.03
C GLN A 306 -10.73 6.85 12.69
N LEU A 307 -9.83 7.16 11.73
CA LEU A 307 -10.21 7.65 10.41
C LEU A 307 -10.89 6.59 9.54
N THR A 308 -10.64 5.30 9.79
CA THR A 308 -11.18 4.20 8.99
C THR A 308 -12.42 3.54 9.61
N GLU A 309 -12.56 3.58 10.94
CA GLU A 309 -13.72 3.06 11.68
C GLU A 309 -14.93 4.00 11.65
N THR A 310 -14.70 5.31 11.52
CA THR A 310 -15.79 6.29 11.43
C THR A 310 -16.16 6.47 9.96
N PRO A 311 -17.37 6.08 9.50
CA PRO A 311 -17.83 6.49 8.18
C PRO A 311 -17.84 8.02 8.18
N ALA A 312 -17.07 8.63 7.29
CA ALA A 312 -17.04 10.08 7.15
C ALA A 312 -18.48 10.57 6.97
N ALA A 313 -19.01 11.31 7.95
CA ALA A 313 -20.21 12.09 7.75
C ALA A 313 -19.91 13.07 6.62
N ASP A 314 -20.78 13.08 5.60
CA ASP A 314 -20.61 13.94 4.44
C ASP A 314 -20.31 15.38 4.89
N PRO A 315 -19.29 16.05 4.34
CA PRO A 315 -19.10 17.46 4.60
C PRO A 315 -20.34 18.18 4.08
N ALA A 316 -21.06 18.83 4.99
CA ALA A 316 -22.20 19.66 4.67
C ALA A 316 -21.80 20.66 3.56
N PRO A 317 -22.63 20.84 2.51
CA PRO A 317 -22.29 21.75 1.44
C PRO A 317 -22.15 23.16 2.01
N GLN A 318 -20.96 23.74 1.89
CA GLN A 318 -20.76 25.17 2.08
C GLN A 318 -21.62 25.88 1.02
N ALA A 319 -22.67 26.52 1.49
CA ALA A 319 -23.49 27.41 0.70
C ALA A 319 -22.66 28.65 0.37
N ASP A 320 -22.09 28.68 -0.84
CA ASP A 320 -21.55 29.91 -1.39
C ASP A 320 -22.66 30.62 -2.17
N ALA A 321 -23.08 31.75 -1.63
CA ALA A 321 -24.11 32.61 -2.19
C ALA A 321 -23.46 33.62 -3.14
N ALA A 322 -23.68 33.46 -4.45
CA ALA A 322 -23.65 34.57 -5.40
C ALA A 322 -24.57 34.28 -6.60
N GLN A 323 -25.66 35.04 -6.67
CA GLN A 323 -26.58 35.19 -7.81
C GLN A 323 -25.82 35.82 -9.00
N THR A 324 -26.19 35.56 -10.27
CA THR A 324 -27.28 36.22 -11.02
C THR A 324 -27.45 35.51 -12.40
N PRO A 325 -28.65 35.52 -13.03
CA PRO A 325 -29.10 34.47 -13.95
C PRO A 325 -28.89 34.81 -15.44
N ALA A 326 -28.88 33.78 -16.29
CA ALA A 326 -28.98 33.94 -17.74
C ALA A 326 -29.96 32.90 -18.34
N ALA A 327 -31.06 33.45 -18.88
CA ALA A 327 -31.86 33.06 -20.04
C ALA A 327 -32.21 31.58 -20.30
N GLU A 328 -33.51 31.31 -20.19
CA GLU A 328 -34.25 30.24 -20.90
C GLU A 328 -34.20 30.42 -22.42
N GLU A 329 -34.06 29.30 -23.15
CA GLU A 329 -34.85 28.97 -24.36
C GLU A 329 -34.70 27.46 -24.68
N PRO A 330 -35.65 26.82 -25.40
CA PRO A 330 -36.17 25.50 -25.03
C PRO A 330 -35.73 24.33 -25.92
N ALA A 331 -36.08 23.12 -25.42
CA ALA A 331 -35.86 21.81 -26.03
C ALA A 331 -36.63 21.59 -27.35
N PRO A 332 -36.17 20.67 -28.22
CA PRO A 332 -37.03 20.01 -29.18
C PRO A 332 -37.45 18.61 -28.70
N THR A 333 -38.75 18.41 -28.77
CA THR A 333 -39.57 17.20 -28.63
C THR A 333 -39.19 16.06 -29.58
N GLU A 334 -39.27 14.83 -29.06
CA GLU A 334 -39.42 13.58 -29.83
C GLU A 334 -40.75 13.54 -30.61
N PRO A 335 -40.83 12.70 -31.65
CA PRO A 335 -42.06 11.96 -31.91
C PRO A 335 -41.83 10.44 -31.90
N ALA A 336 -42.81 9.73 -31.33
CA ALA A 336 -42.99 8.28 -31.42
C ALA A 336 -43.99 7.94 -32.58
N PRO A 337 -44.36 6.67 -32.82
CA PRO A 337 -43.99 5.90 -34.00
C PRO A 337 -45.17 5.64 -34.95
N ASP A 338 -44.91 5.05 -36.13
CA ASP A 338 -45.94 4.44 -36.97
C ASP A 338 -45.46 3.13 -37.61
N ASP A 339 -46.42 2.21 -37.75
CA ASP A 339 -46.26 0.76 -37.88
C ASP A 339 -46.05 0.21 -39.31
N ALA A 340 -45.58 -1.04 -39.32
CA ALA A 340 -45.84 -2.13 -40.28
C ALA A 340 -45.13 -2.16 -41.67
N GLU A 341 -44.22 -3.13 -41.85
CA GLU A 341 -44.47 -4.39 -42.61
C GLU A 341 -43.18 -5.24 -42.74
N THR A 342 -43.24 -6.48 -42.25
CA THR A 342 -42.39 -7.64 -42.66
C THR A 342 -43.30 -8.58 -43.50
N PRO A 343 -42.84 -9.58 -44.31
CA PRO A 343 -41.84 -10.59 -43.90
C PRO A 343 -40.95 -11.20 -45.01
N ALA A 344 -39.81 -11.78 -44.62
CA ALA A 344 -39.19 -12.89 -45.36
C ALA A 344 -38.29 -13.76 -44.46
N THR A 345 -38.87 -14.88 -44.01
CA THR A 345 -38.33 -16.25 -43.96
C THR A 345 -36.86 -16.56 -43.58
N ALA A 346 -36.78 -17.36 -42.51
CA ALA A 346 -35.75 -18.19 -41.88
C ALA A 346 -35.03 -19.22 -42.82
N PRO A 347 -34.10 -20.12 -42.37
CA PRO A 347 -33.87 -20.55 -40.98
C PRO A 347 -32.44 -20.87 -40.49
N ALA A 348 -32.42 -21.15 -39.18
CA ALA A 348 -31.36 -21.73 -38.37
C ALA A 348 -31.03 -23.19 -38.73
N ALA A 349 -29.79 -23.59 -38.45
CA ALA A 349 -29.35 -24.97 -38.24
C ALA A 349 -28.57 -24.99 -36.90
N GLN A 350 -29.08 -25.60 -35.83
CA GLN A 350 -29.07 -27.03 -35.49
C GLN A 350 -27.66 -27.65 -35.42
N ASN A 351 -27.25 -27.90 -34.17
CA ASN A 351 -26.30 -28.90 -33.72
C ASN A 351 -26.56 -30.28 -34.36
N PRO A 352 -25.54 -31.14 -34.38
CA PRO A 352 -25.75 -32.45 -33.78
C PRO A 352 -24.66 -32.80 -32.76
N ALA A 353 -25.15 -33.42 -31.68
CA ALA A 353 -24.37 -34.22 -30.77
C ALA A 353 -23.87 -35.50 -31.45
N SER A 354 -22.70 -35.97 -31.06
CA SER A 354 -22.38 -37.40 -31.02
C SER A 354 -21.80 -37.71 -29.64
N ALA A 355 -22.60 -38.42 -28.85
CA ALA A 355 -22.19 -39.17 -27.68
C ALA A 355 -21.41 -40.42 -28.08
N VAL A 356 -20.67 -40.98 -27.11
CA VAL A 356 -20.47 -42.40 -26.74
C VAL A 356 -19.22 -42.40 -25.83
N GLU A 357 -19.40 -42.42 -24.50
CA GLU A 357 -19.18 -43.59 -23.60
C GLU A 357 -17.68 -43.92 -23.43
N ASP A 358 -17.08 -44.32 -22.32
CA ASP A 358 -17.41 -44.72 -20.95
C ASP A 358 -16.01 -44.70 -20.28
N SER A 359 -15.75 -44.21 -19.08
CA SER A 359 -15.80 -45.02 -17.86
C SER A 359 -14.83 -44.40 -16.84
N ALA A 360 -15.24 -44.41 -15.59
CA ALA A 360 -14.39 -44.28 -14.40
C ALA A 360 -14.73 -45.49 -13.51
N PRO A 361 -14.06 -45.74 -12.37
CA PRO A 361 -12.68 -45.43 -11.96
C PRO A 361 -11.93 -46.73 -11.55
N ALA A 362 -10.63 -46.66 -11.27
CA ALA A 362 -9.95 -47.73 -10.53
C ALA A 362 -8.99 -47.16 -9.48
N GLN A 363 -9.37 -47.35 -8.21
CA GLN A 363 -8.49 -47.36 -7.06
C GLN A 363 -7.85 -48.75 -6.93
N SER A 364 -6.54 -48.82 -6.71
CA SER A 364 -5.90 -49.87 -5.88
C SER A 364 -4.41 -49.58 -5.69
N ALA A 365 -4.03 -49.21 -4.46
CA ALA A 365 -2.77 -49.65 -3.83
C ALA A 365 -2.92 -51.15 -3.43
N PRO A 366 -1.94 -51.87 -2.82
CA PRO A 366 -0.63 -51.47 -2.29
C PRO A 366 0.52 -52.47 -2.56
N ALA A 367 1.76 -52.16 -2.14
CA ALA A 367 2.71 -53.13 -1.56
C ALA A 367 3.97 -52.44 -1.00
N ALA A 368 4.25 -52.70 0.29
CA ALA A 368 5.53 -52.59 0.99
C ALA A 368 6.50 -53.70 0.48
N ALA A 369 7.79 -53.82 0.81
CA ALA A 369 8.54 -53.49 2.02
C ALA A 369 10.07 -53.59 1.76
N GLU A 370 10.84 -53.01 2.70
CA GLU A 370 12.15 -53.47 3.27
C GLU A 370 13.33 -53.77 2.30
N GLU A 371 14.60 -53.49 2.61
CA GLU A 371 15.31 -53.53 3.88
C GLU A 371 16.73 -52.90 3.78
N THR A 372 17.26 -52.49 4.94
CA THR A 372 18.67 -52.48 5.40
C THR A 372 19.78 -51.57 4.83
N ALA A 373 20.30 -50.74 5.74
CA ALA A 373 21.64 -50.11 5.77
C ALA A 373 22.75 -51.17 6.13
N PRO A 374 24.09 -50.89 6.21
CA PRO A 374 24.69 -49.75 6.93
C PRO A 374 26.04 -49.15 6.40
N ALA A 375 26.34 -47.97 6.95
CA ALA A 375 27.64 -47.38 7.36
C ALA A 375 28.89 -47.43 6.45
N GLN A 376 29.50 -46.25 6.23
CA GLN A 376 30.93 -46.01 6.49
C GLN A 376 31.27 -44.52 6.61
N GLN A 377 32.22 -44.26 7.51
CA GLN A 377 32.80 -42.99 7.91
C GLN A 377 33.80 -42.49 6.86
N ASP A 378 33.92 -41.18 6.66
CA ASP A 378 35.22 -40.54 6.46
C ASP A 378 35.14 -39.01 6.65
N THR A 379 35.87 -38.54 7.65
CA THR A 379 36.30 -37.13 7.87
C THR A 379 37.34 -36.72 6.83
N PRO A 380 37.52 -35.42 6.54
CA PRO A 380 38.76 -34.82 7.02
C PRO A 380 38.71 -33.33 7.45
N ALA A 381 39.58 -33.06 8.42
CA ALA A 381 40.52 -31.92 8.54
C ALA A 381 40.01 -30.47 8.73
N THR A 382 40.17 -30.02 9.98
CA THR A 382 40.39 -28.64 10.45
C THR A 382 41.72 -28.06 9.93
N PRO A 383 41.82 -26.75 9.64
CA PRO A 383 43.10 -26.03 9.62
C PRO A 383 43.36 -25.27 10.93
N GLU A 384 44.60 -25.38 11.41
CA GLU A 384 45.19 -24.68 12.57
C GLU A 384 45.49 -23.18 12.29
N PRO A 385 45.76 -22.36 13.34
CA PRO A 385 45.75 -20.90 13.27
C PRO A 385 47.11 -20.30 12.87
N MET A 386 47.08 -19.23 12.06
CA MET A 386 48.25 -18.39 11.78
C MET A 386 48.53 -17.44 12.95
N GLN A 387 49.76 -17.50 13.44
CA GLN A 387 50.34 -16.59 14.43
C GLN A 387 50.63 -15.21 13.81
N GLU A 388 50.09 -14.16 14.41
CA GLU A 388 50.59 -12.78 14.27
C GLU A 388 51.83 -12.60 15.18
N LYS A 389 52.92 -12.13 14.58
CA LYS A 389 54.04 -11.48 15.28
C LYS A 389 54.60 -10.38 14.38
N GLY A 390 54.70 -9.16 14.91
CA GLY A 390 55.76 -8.23 14.51
C GLY A 390 55.31 -6.80 14.21
N ASP A 391 55.16 -6.01 15.28
CA ASP A 391 55.31 -4.56 15.31
C ASP A 391 56.69 -4.13 14.78
N ALA A 392 56.75 -3.12 13.92
CA ALA A 392 57.47 -1.84 14.13
C ALA A 392 57.65 -1.03 12.82
N PRO A 393 57.46 0.31 12.85
CA PRO A 393 57.62 1.18 11.69
C PRO A 393 59.01 1.83 11.63
N HIS A 394 59.63 1.90 10.46
CA HIS A 394 60.77 2.76 10.16
C HIS A 394 60.74 3.16 8.68
N GLY A 395 60.97 4.44 8.40
CA GLY A 395 61.39 4.89 7.07
C GLY A 395 60.62 6.09 6.54
N SER A 396 61.16 7.27 6.83
CA SER A 396 60.89 8.54 6.20
C SER A 396 61.40 8.60 4.75
N ASP A 397 60.92 9.65 4.07
CA ASP A 397 61.57 10.42 3.00
C ASP A 397 61.18 10.17 1.52
N LEU A 398 60.73 11.31 0.95
CA LEU A 398 60.59 11.78 -0.44
C LEU A 398 59.26 11.55 -1.16
#